data_AF-G4YNU2-F1
#
_entry.id   AF-G4YNU2-F1
#
_cell.length_a   1.000
_cell.length_b   1.000
_cell.length_c   1.000
_cell.angle_alpha   90.00
_cell.angle_beta   90.00
_cell.angle_gamma   90.00
#
_symmetry.space_group_name_H-M   'P 1'
#
loop_
_entity.id
_entity.type
_entity.pdbx_description
1 polymer ?
#
loop_
_entity_poly.entity_id
_entity_poly.type
_entity_poly.pdbx_seq_one_letter_code
_entity_poly.pdbx_strand_id
1 'polypeptide(L)'
;MRLSAHGAKNVHRLLLMFLLVDQGVMSDFFLLSTQEGIFGRIQSISLGYNLAGLMSMVFEMMETMNWMNEKLRCQVKRLLFNYETVLIGEFITAAVLQQYLISLSRSQLKDTQPAAEVVSYYLMGPVGHIVLALGCLTIIVFTRAIGAVAFARWRFGTIQVLAKTCSVDAALGARSKLVLLHGYVWENGELYYSPRSLKALGVLKAVEADGRELFVHTTLHWVSTPHNNLTVLGTGEDRRVKPTTECPCSSIITFFDRELGGNAVDAECYIGGTLLPQTNGDGRWCCGKRQSERVCCSPEATSGPTQIKIRVRTL
;
A
#
# COMPACT_ATOMS: atom_id res chain seq x y z
N MET A 1 -4.22 4.82 -11.30
CA MET A 1 -3.30 4.36 -10.23
C MET A 1 -2.32 5.42 -9.76
N ARG A 2 -1.53 6.06 -10.64
CA ARG A 2 -0.60 7.16 -10.24
C ARG A 2 -1.29 8.34 -9.57
N LEU A 3 -2.55 8.61 -9.92
CA LEU A 3 -3.32 9.68 -9.30
C LEU A 3 -3.57 9.42 -7.81
N SER A 4 -3.81 8.18 -7.34
CA SER A 4 -4.00 7.84 -5.90
C SER A 4 -2.71 7.94 -5.05
N ALA A 5 -1.87 8.94 -5.30
CA ALA A 5 -0.63 9.21 -4.62
C ALA A 5 -0.87 9.87 -3.24
N HIS A 6 0.21 10.23 -2.55
CA HIS A 6 0.20 10.77 -1.20
C HIS A 6 -0.68 12.03 -1.11
N GLY A 7 -1.51 12.13 -0.06
CA GLY A 7 -2.43 13.25 0.17
C GLY A 7 -3.82 13.13 -0.48
N ALA A 8 -4.12 12.04 -1.21
CA ALA A 8 -5.45 11.79 -1.77
C ALA A 8 -6.51 11.59 -0.67
N LYS A 9 -7.52 12.47 -0.59
CA LYS A 9 -8.71 12.23 0.27
C LYS A 9 -9.49 11.00 -0.21
N ASN A 10 -10.19 10.33 0.71
CA ASN A 10 -11.05 9.18 0.39
C ASN A 10 -12.10 9.51 -0.69
N VAL A 11 -12.59 10.76 -0.77
CA VAL A 11 -13.51 11.21 -1.83
C VAL A 11 -12.87 11.11 -3.23
N HIS A 12 -11.61 11.54 -3.39
CA HIS A 12 -10.90 11.43 -4.67
C HIS A 12 -10.67 9.97 -5.05
N ARG A 13 -10.36 9.12 -4.06
CA ARG A 13 -10.22 7.68 -4.28
C ARG A 13 -11.55 7.03 -4.66
N LEU A 14 -12.67 7.49 -4.10
CA LEU A 14 -14.01 7.00 -4.45
C LEU A 14 -14.37 7.38 -5.88
N LEU A 15 -14.07 8.62 -6.28
CA LEU A 15 -14.23 9.05 -7.67
C LEU A 15 -13.39 8.22 -8.64
N LEU A 16 -12.12 7.93 -8.29
CA LEU A 16 -11.29 7.04 -9.10
C LEU A 16 -11.81 5.62 -9.17
N MET A 17 -12.32 5.07 -8.06
CA MET A 17 -12.94 3.74 -8.06
C MET A 17 -14.17 3.72 -8.97
N PHE A 18 -15.02 4.74 -8.89
CA PHE A 18 -16.18 4.87 -9.77
C PHE A 18 -15.76 4.88 -11.25
N LEU A 19 -14.79 5.72 -11.63
CA LEU A 19 -14.27 5.76 -13.00
C LEU A 19 -13.66 4.42 -13.43
N LEU A 20 -12.93 3.76 -12.54
CA LEU A 20 -12.28 2.48 -12.83
C LEU A 20 -13.30 1.35 -13.02
N VAL A 21 -14.39 1.35 -12.24
CA VAL A 21 -15.47 0.37 -12.38
C VAL A 21 -16.30 0.64 -13.63
N ASP A 22 -16.77 1.88 -13.79
CA ASP A 22 -17.71 2.28 -14.86
C ASP A 22 -17.05 2.30 -16.24
N GLN A 23 -15.85 2.87 -16.35
CA GLN A 23 -15.14 2.99 -17.64
C GLN A 23 -14.17 1.84 -17.91
N GLY A 24 -13.51 1.31 -16.88
CA GLY A 24 -12.51 0.26 -17.04
C GLY A 24 -13.14 -1.13 -17.06
N VAL A 25 -13.63 -1.56 -15.90
CA VAL A 25 -14.13 -2.92 -15.67
C VAL A 25 -15.34 -3.25 -16.56
N MET A 26 -16.33 -2.35 -16.67
CA MET A 26 -17.48 -2.61 -17.54
C MET A 26 -17.13 -2.65 -19.03
N SER A 27 -16.22 -1.79 -19.47
CA SER A 27 -15.73 -1.80 -20.86
C SER A 27 -15.01 -3.10 -21.18
N ASP A 28 -14.13 -3.56 -20.26
CA ASP A 28 -13.45 -4.85 -20.41
C ASP A 28 -14.45 -6.02 -20.47
N PHE A 29 -15.51 -6.01 -19.65
CA PHE A 29 -16.55 -7.03 -19.71
C PHE A 29 -17.33 -7.01 -21.02
N PHE A 30 -17.68 -5.84 -21.53
CA PHE A 30 -18.35 -5.70 -22.82
C PHE A 30 -17.48 -6.22 -23.97
N LEU A 31 -16.19 -5.88 -23.97
CA LEU A 31 -15.24 -6.34 -24.98
C LEU A 31 -14.98 -7.85 -24.86
N LEU A 32 -14.90 -8.41 -23.66
CA LEU A 32 -14.80 -9.85 -23.43
C LEU A 32 -16.05 -10.63 -23.88
N SER A 33 -17.24 -10.02 -23.81
CA SER A 33 -18.47 -10.63 -24.32
C SER A 33 -18.55 -10.63 -25.85
N THR A 34 -17.82 -9.76 -26.53
CA THR A 34 -17.92 -9.55 -27.98
C THR A 34 -16.73 -10.11 -28.76
N GLN A 35 -15.60 -10.38 -28.09
CA GLN A 35 -14.37 -10.81 -28.74
C GLN A 35 -14.01 -12.26 -28.39
N GLU A 36 -13.82 -13.09 -29.41
CA GLU A 36 -13.26 -14.43 -29.27
C GLU A 36 -11.77 -14.46 -29.70
N GLY A 37 -11.04 -15.48 -29.27
CA GLY A 37 -9.65 -15.71 -29.71
C GLY A 37 -8.60 -14.88 -28.97
N ILE A 38 -7.58 -14.41 -29.69
CA ILE A 38 -6.38 -13.76 -29.12
C ILE A 38 -6.72 -12.39 -28.50
N PHE A 39 -7.63 -11.64 -29.10
CA PHE A 39 -8.07 -10.34 -28.56
C PHE A 39 -8.75 -10.48 -27.19
N GLY A 40 -9.58 -11.50 -27.00
CA GLY A 40 -10.14 -11.82 -25.68
C GLY A 40 -9.09 -12.14 -24.62
N ARG A 41 -7.93 -12.72 -25.01
CA ARG A 41 -6.81 -12.94 -24.08
C ARG A 41 -6.19 -11.63 -23.63
N ILE A 42 -5.94 -10.72 -24.56
CA ILE A 42 -5.40 -9.39 -24.25
C ILE A 42 -6.37 -8.63 -23.34
N GLN A 43 -7.68 -8.70 -23.62
CA GLN A 43 -8.69 -8.05 -22.79
C GLN A 43 -8.75 -8.63 -21.37
N SER A 44 -8.54 -9.95 -21.20
CA SER A 44 -8.50 -10.57 -19.88
C SER A 44 -7.33 -10.06 -19.02
N ILE A 45 -6.20 -9.70 -19.65
CA ILE A 45 -5.05 -9.07 -18.97
C ILE A 45 -5.43 -7.64 -18.52
N SER A 46 -6.08 -6.87 -19.39
CA SER A 46 -6.60 -5.53 -19.06
C SER A 46 -7.57 -5.58 -17.87
N LEU A 47 -8.53 -6.52 -17.91
CA LEU A 47 -9.49 -6.74 -16.83
C LEU A 47 -8.79 -7.08 -15.52
N GLY A 48 -7.81 -7.98 -15.55
CA GLY A 48 -7.00 -8.34 -14.38
C GLY A 48 -6.27 -7.14 -13.78
N TYR A 49 -5.69 -6.28 -14.62
CA TYR A 49 -5.01 -5.06 -14.17
C TYR A 49 -5.98 -4.04 -13.54
N ASN A 50 -7.14 -3.83 -14.16
CA ASN A 50 -8.18 -2.95 -13.62
C ASN A 50 -8.68 -3.46 -12.26
N LEU A 51 -8.98 -4.75 -12.13
CA LEU A 51 -9.38 -5.35 -10.86
C LEU A 51 -8.27 -5.33 -9.79
N ALA A 52 -7.00 -5.51 -10.17
CA ALA A 52 -5.88 -5.35 -9.26
C ALA A 52 -5.75 -3.90 -8.76
N GLY A 53 -5.99 -2.92 -9.64
CA GLY A 53 -6.09 -1.51 -9.27
C GLY A 53 -7.25 -1.23 -8.32
N LEU A 54 -8.42 -1.84 -8.57
CA LEU A 54 -9.57 -1.77 -7.68
C LEU A 54 -9.23 -2.30 -6.28
N MET A 55 -8.61 -3.48 -6.19
CA MET A 55 -8.17 -4.05 -4.91
C MET A 55 -7.20 -3.13 -4.17
N SER A 56 -6.22 -2.57 -4.88
CA SER A 56 -5.27 -1.62 -4.29
C SER A 56 -5.98 -0.38 -3.73
N MET A 57 -6.97 0.16 -4.44
CA MET A 57 -7.72 1.33 -3.97
C MET A 57 -8.61 1.02 -2.76
N VAL A 58 -9.31 -0.12 -2.77
CA VAL A 58 -10.12 -0.57 -1.63
C VAL A 58 -9.23 -0.76 -0.41
N PHE A 59 -8.09 -1.43 -0.57
CA PHE A 59 -7.14 -1.66 0.50
C PHE A 59 -6.58 -0.34 1.06
N GLU A 60 -6.21 0.61 0.19
CA GLU A 60 -5.75 1.94 0.59
C GLU A 60 -6.82 2.72 1.39
N MET A 61 -8.10 2.60 1.03
CA MET A 61 -9.21 3.20 1.78
C MET A 61 -9.40 2.55 3.14
N MET A 62 -9.36 1.21 3.21
CA MET A 62 -9.46 0.49 4.48
C MET A 62 -8.32 0.87 5.42
N GLU A 63 -7.11 1.07 4.88
CA GLU A 63 -5.94 1.49 5.63
C GLU A 63 -6.06 2.95 6.12
N THR A 64 -6.55 3.88 5.31
CA THR A 64 -6.76 5.27 5.76
C THR A 64 -7.92 5.43 6.74
N MET A 65 -8.90 4.54 6.71
CA MET A 65 -9.99 4.49 7.69
C MET A 65 -9.61 3.73 8.97
N ASN A 66 -8.37 3.24 9.07
CA ASN A 66 -7.83 2.47 10.19
C ASN A 66 -8.72 1.26 10.57
N TRP A 67 -9.33 0.62 9.57
CA TRP A 67 -10.29 -0.46 9.78
C TRP A 67 -9.63 -1.84 9.98
N MET A 68 -8.30 -1.91 9.80
CA MET A 68 -7.52 -3.13 9.94
C MET A 68 -6.48 -2.98 11.05
N ASN A 69 -6.32 -4.03 11.86
CA ASN A 69 -5.20 -4.13 12.79
C ASN A 69 -3.87 -4.25 12.01
N GLU A 70 -2.78 -3.79 12.60
CA GLU A 70 -1.42 -3.79 12.04
C GLU A 70 -1.00 -5.17 11.53
N LYS A 71 -1.28 -6.22 12.31
CA LYS A 71 -0.94 -7.60 11.93
C LYS A 71 -1.68 -8.05 10.67
N LEU A 72 -2.97 -7.76 10.57
CA LEU A 72 -3.78 -8.08 9.38
C LEU A 72 -3.35 -7.24 8.18
N ARG A 73 -3.03 -5.97 8.40
CA ARG A 73 -2.51 -5.06 7.37
C ARG A 73 -1.23 -5.59 6.75
N CYS A 74 -0.25 -5.96 7.57
CA CYS A 74 1.01 -6.57 7.09
C CYS A 74 0.77 -7.90 6.37
N GLN A 75 -0.11 -8.75 6.93
CA GLN A 75 -0.42 -10.05 6.34
C GLN A 75 -1.06 -9.90 4.96
N VAL A 76 -2.07 -9.03 4.82
CA VAL A 76 -2.74 -8.77 3.55
C VAL A 76 -1.77 -8.16 2.54
N LYS A 77 -0.92 -7.20 2.94
CA LYS A 77 0.11 -6.63 2.06
C LYS A 77 1.05 -7.69 1.51
N ARG A 78 1.59 -8.56 2.38
CA ARG A 78 2.52 -9.61 1.96
C ARG A 78 1.88 -10.70 1.12
N LEU A 79 0.59 -10.95 1.32
CA LEU A 79 -0.14 -12.03 0.64
C LEU A 79 -0.71 -11.58 -0.73
N LEU A 80 -1.18 -10.34 -0.84
CA LEU A 80 -1.87 -9.83 -2.04
C LEU A 80 -1.11 -8.74 -2.80
N PHE A 81 -0.19 -8.05 -2.14
CA PHE A 81 0.48 -6.86 -2.65
C PHE A 81 2.00 -7.01 -2.56
N ASN A 82 2.52 -8.11 -3.07
CA ASN A 82 3.97 -8.31 -3.21
C ASN A 82 4.38 -8.21 -4.68
N TYR A 83 5.59 -7.71 -4.96
CA TYR A 83 6.05 -7.53 -6.35
C TYR A 83 6.18 -8.86 -7.12
N GLU A 84 6.65 -9.90 -6.44
CA GLU A 84 6.98 -11.19 -7.03
C GLU A 84 5.73 -11.93 -7.54
N THR A 85 4.67 -11.94 -6.75
CA THR A 85 3.40 -12.61 -7.09
C THR A 85 2.44 -11.69 -7.81
N VAL A 86 2.60 -10.36 -7.76
CA VAL A 86 1.83 -9.47 -8.62
C VAL A 86 2.17 -9.75 -10.09
N LEU A 87 3.45 -9.81 -10.44
CA LEU A 87 3.86 -10.01 -11.84
C LEU A 87 3.55 -11.43 -12.34
N ILE A 88 3.95 -12.46 -11.59
CA ILE A 88 3.69 -13.86 -11.96
C ILE A 88 2.19 -14.19 -11.84
N GLY A 89 1.56 -13.68 -10.79
CA GLY A 89 0.14 -13.89 -10.52
C GLY A 89 -0.73 -13.20 -11.56
N GLU A 90 -0.35 -12.08 -12.16
CA GLU A 90 -1.08 -11.47 -13.28
C GLU A 90 -1.10 -12.37 -14.51
N PHE A 91 0.02 -13.03 -14.83
CA PHE A 91 0.07 -13.98 -15.95
C PHE A 91 -0.80 -15.22 -15.70
N ILE A 92 -0.69 -15.82 -14.51
CA ILE A 92 -1.50 -16.98 -14.12
C ILE A 92 -2.98 -16.59 -14.04
N THR A 93 -3.28 -15.42 -13.48
CA THR A 93 -4.65 -14.93 -13.35
C THR A 93 -5.25 -14.67 -14.71
N ALA A 94 -4.54 -14.08 -15.67
CA ALA A 94 -5.08 -13.92 -17.03
C ALA A 94 -5.51 -15.26 -17.65
N ALA A 95 -4.69 -16.31 -17.50
CA ALA A 95 -5.03 -17.64 -18.00
C ALA A 95 -6.24 -18.25 -17.28
N VAL A 96 -6.28 -18.21 -15.94
CA VAL A 96 -7.38 -18.76 -15.13
C VAL A 96 -8.67 -17.96 -15.33
N LEU A 97 -8.57 -16.63 -15.40
CA LEU A 97 -9.67 -15.72 -15.65
C LEU A 97 -10.30 -15.99 -17.01
N GLN A 98 -9.48 -16.20 -18.03
CA GLN A 98 -9.97 -16.58 -19.34
C GLN A 98 -10.72 -17.93 -19.31
N GLN A 99 -10.16 -18.95 -18.64
CA GLN A 99 -10.84 -20.24 -18.50
C GLN A 99 -12.17 -20.10 -17.75
N TYR A 100 -12.20 -19.31 -16.68
CA TYR A 100 -13.40 -19.00 -15.92
C TYR A 100 -14.48 -18.33 -16.78
N LEU A 101 -14.12 -17.32 -17.56
CA LEU A 101 -15.05 -16.60 -18.45
C LEU A 101 -15.60 -17.50 -19.57
N ILE A 102 -14.75 -18.33 -20.19
CA ILE A 102 -15.19 -19.33 -21.19
C ILE A 102 -16.11 -20.37 -20.56
N SER A 103 -15.81 -20.81 -19.34
CA SER A 103 -16.65 -21.75 -18.62
C SER A 103 -18.00 -21.14 -18.29
N LEU A 104 -18.04 -19.87 -17.86
CA LEU A 104 -19.28 -19.15 -17.57
C LEU A 104 -20.14 -18.94 -18.81
N SER A 105 -19.54 -18.54 -19.94
CA SER A 105 -20.28 -18.34 -21.19
C SER A 105 -20.84 -19.65 -21.76
N ARG A 106 -20.19 -20.79 -21.50
CA ARG A 106 -20.70 -22.13 -21.82
C ARG A 106 -21.70 -22.68 -20.82
N SER A 107 -21.60 -22.28 -19.54
CA SER A 107 -22.52 -22.71 -18.49
C SER A 107 -23.91 -22.09 -18.67
N GLN A 108 -24.93 -22.76 -18.12
CA GLN A 108 -26.37 -22.42 -18.19
C GLN A 108 -26.77 -21.09 -17.52
N LEU A 109 -25.92 -20.07 -17.51
CA LEU A 109 -26.35 -18.68 -17.23
C LEU A 109 -27.34 -18.15 -18.29
N LYS A 110 -27.41 -18.82 -19.45
CA LYS A 110 -28.44 -18.61 -20.47
C LYS A 110 -29.87 -18.90 -19.97
N ASP A 111 -30.03 -19.75 -18.94
CA ASP A 111 -31.32 -20.11 -18.34
C ASP A 111 -31.81 -19.10 -17.28
N THR A 112 -31.18 -17.93 -17.18
CA THR A 112 -31.66 -16.82 -16.33
C THR A 112 -32.73 -15.96 -17.00
N GLN A 113 -33.09 -16.27 -18.25
CA GLN A 113 -34.17 -15.63 -19.01
C GLN A 113 -35.52 -15.54 -18.25
N PRO A 114 -36.01 -16.62 -17.59
CA PRO A 114 -37.23 -16.53 -16.76
C PRO A 114 -37.06 -15.67 -15.48
N ALA A 115 -35.85 -15.53 -14.94
CA ALA A 115 -35.60 -14.67 -13.79
C ALA A 115 -35.48 -13.18 -14.18
N ALA A 116 -35.02 -12.90 -15.40
CA ALA A 116 -34.89 -11.54 -15.94
C ALA A 116 -36.25 -10.91 -16.31
N GLU A 117 -37.23 -11.72 -16.75
CA GLU A 117 -38.60 -11.25 -17.02
C GLU A 117 -39.34 -10.82 -15.75
N VAL A 118 -39.03 -11.41 -14.59
CA VAL A 118 -39.72 -11.13 -13.32
C VAL A 118 -39.19 -9.89 -12.60
N VAL A 119 -37.90 -9.55 -12.75
CA VAL A 119 -37.23 -8.49 -11.96
C VAL A 119 -36.86 -7.25 -12.80
N SER A 120 -37.16 -7.25 -14.11
CA SER A 120 -36.72 -6.26 -15.11
C SER A 120 -35.24 -6.39 -15.50
N TYR A 121 -35.00 -6.41 -16.81
CA TYR A 121 -33.67 -6.52 -17.43
C TYR A 121 -32.67 -5.46 -16.93
N TYR A 122 -33.15 -4.29 -16.48
CA TYR A 122 -32.32 -3.21 -15.96
C TYR A 122 -31.64 -3.52 -14.62
N LEU A 123 -32.23 -4.38 -13.78
CA LEU A 123 -31.64 -4.77 -12.49
C LEU A 123 -30.79 -6.03 -12.61
N MET A 124 -31.13 -6.95 -13.51
CA MET A 124 -30.39 -8.20 -13.67
C MET A 124 -29.00 -7.98 -14.28
N GLY A 125 -28.86 -7.08 -15.26
CA GLY A 125 -27.57 -6.78 -15.90
C GLY A 125 -26.46 -6.38 -14.91
N PRO A 126 -26.66 -5.33 -14.09
CA PRO A 126 -25.69 -4.89 -13.08
C PRO A 126 -25.37 -5.98 -12.05
N VAL A 127 -26.38 -6.74 -11.62
CA VAL A 127 -26.19 -7.85 -10.67
C VAL A 127 -25.30 -8.93 -11.27
N GLY A 128 -25.52 -9.30 -12.54
CA GLY A 128 -24.66 -10.23 -13.26
C GLY A 128 -23.20 -9.74 -13.36
N HIS A 129 -22.99 -8.46 -13.67
CA HIS A 129 -21.65 -7.87 -13.71
C HIS A 129 -20.97 -7.84 -12.34
N ILE A 130 -21.71 -7.58 -11.26
CA ILE A 130 -21.17 -7.61 -9.89
C ILE A 130 -20.74 -9.04 -9.52
N VAL A 131 -21.57 -10.05 -9.79
CA VAL A 131 -21.22 -11.45 -9.53
C VAL A 131 -20.00 -11.87 -10.34
N LEU A 132 -19.94 -11.45 -11.60
CA LEU A 132 -18.79 -11.71 -12.47
C LEU A 132 -17.52 -11.06 -11.92
N ALA A 133 -17.57 -9.76 -11.60
CA ALA A 133 -16.46 -9.02 -11.02
C ALA A 133 -15.96 -9.63 -9.71
N LEU A 134 -16.88 -10.05 -8.82
CA LEU A 134 -16.55 -10.72 -7.57
C LEU A 134 -15.87 -12.08 -7.80
N GLY A 135 -16.34 -12.85 -8.78
CA GLY A 135 -15.70 -14.10 -9.17
C GLY A 135 -14.26 -13.88 -9.67
N CYS A 136 -14.08 -12.91 -10.58
CA CYS A 136 -12.77 -12.50 -11.08
C CYS A 136 -11.84 -12.04 -9.94
N LEU A 137 -12.36 -11.23 -9.01
CA LEU A 137 -11.64 -10.75 -7.83
C LEU A 137 -11.18 -11.91 -6.95
N THR A 138 -12.07 -12.87 -6.71
CA THR A 138 -11.78 -14.06 -5.89
C THR A 138 -10.65 -14.89 -6.50
N ILE A 139 -10.65 -15.05 -7.83
CA ILE A 139 -9.56 -15.72 -8.55
C ILE A 139 -8.24 -14.98 -8.34
N ILE A 140 -8.21 -13.65 -8.53
CA ILE A 140 -6.98 -12.85 -8.33
C ILE A 140 -6.47 -12.98 -6.89
N VAL A 141 -7.35 -12.89 -5.91
CA VAL A 141 -6.99 -13.03 -4.49
C VAL A 141 -6.38 -14.40 -4.23
N PHE A 142 -7.02 -15.46 -4.74
CA PHE A 142 -6.59 -16.84 -4.52
C PHE A 142 -5.26 -17.17 -5.20
N THR A 143 -5.08 -16.77 -6.47
CA THR A 143 -3.83 -16.99 -7.21
C THR A 143 -2.66 -16.28 -6.55
N ARG A 144 -2.84 -15.02 -6.13
CA ARG A 144 -1.81 -14.25 -5.41
C ARG A 144 -1.51 -14.85 -4.04
N ALA A 145 -2.54 -15.25 -3.30
CA ALA A 145 -2.38 -15.90 -2.01
C ALA A 145 -1.55 -17.19 -2.11
N ILE A 146 -1.89 -18.07 -3.05
CA ILE A 146 -1.15 -19.31 -3.30
C ILE A 146 0.29 -18.99 -3.70
N GLY A 147 0.49 -18.05 -4.63
CA GLY A 147 1.83 -17.64 -5.06
C GLY A 147 2.68 -17.15 -3.89
N ALA A 148 2.11 -16.35 -3.00
CA ALA A 148 2.82 -15.80 -1.84
C ALA A 148 3.16 -16.88 -0.82
N VAL A 149 2.23 -17.79 -0.55
CA VAL A 149 2.45 -18.93 0.37
C VAL A 149 3.48 -19.90 -0.20
N ALA A 150 3.40 -20.23 -1.48
CA ALA A 150 4.36 -21.10 -2.16
C ALA A 150 5.76 -20.47 -2.15
N PHE A 151 5.86 -19.19 -2.47
CA PHE A 151 7.13 -18.46 -2.43
C PHE A 151 7.71 -18.40 -1.01
N ALA A 152 6.90 -18.06 0.00
CA ALA A 152 7.34 -17.99 1.38
C ALA A 152 7.86 -19.35 1.87
N ARG A 153 7.14 -20.43 1.55
CA ARG A 153 7.52 -21.80 1.89
C ARG A 153 8.79 -22.23 1.16
N TRP A 154 8.94 -21.89 -0.12
CA TRP A 154 10.13 -22.23 -0.90
C TRP A 154 11.38 -21.47 -0.43
N ARG A 155 11.26 -20.16 -0.17
CA ARG A 155 12.40 -19.29 0.14
C ARG A 155 12.82 -19.32 1.61
N PHE A 156 11.87 -19.34 2.53
CA PHE A 156 12.13 -19.21 3.97
C PHE A 156 11.89 -20.51 4.73
N GLY A 157 11.36 -21.55 4.09
CA GLY A 157 10.99 -22.81 4.74
C GLY A 157 9.79 -22.69 5.71
N THR A 158 9.24 -21.48 5.89
CA THR A 158 8.16 -21.19 6.84
C THR A 158 7.17 -20.19 6.27
N ILE A 159 5.90 -20.34 6.63
CA ILE A 159 4.82 -19.40 6.28
C ILE A 159 4.66 -18.30 7.33
N GLN A 160 5.35 -18.40 8.47
CA GLN A 160 5.27 -17.41 9.57
C GLN A 160 5.73 -16.00 9.12
N VAL A 161 6.59 -15.95 8.10
CA VAL A 161 7.00 -14.72 7.42
C VAL A 161 5.81 -13.90 6.93
N LEU A 162 4.67 -14.51 6.61
CA LEU A 162 3.50 -13.76 6.14
C LEU A 162 2.75 -13.06 7.27
N ALA A 163 2.84 -13.54 8.52
CA ALA A 163 2.03 -13.05 9.64
C ALA A 163 2.80 -12.21 10.68
N LYS A 164 4.12 -12.19 10.62
CA LYS A 164 4.98 -11.46 11.57
C LYS A 164 5.06 -9.97 11.24
N THR A 165 4.96 -9.09 12.22
CA THR A 165 5.12 -7.65 12.02
C THR A 165 6.60 -7.28 11.84
N CYS A 166 6.88 -6.20 11.11
CA CYS A 166 8.22 -5.63 10.95
C CYS A 166 8.13 -4.12 11.23
N SER A 167 9.09 -3.56 11.98
CA SER A 167 9.10 -2.14 12.32
C SER A 167 9.14 -1.23 11.08
N VAL A 168 9.81 -1.67 10.01
CA VAL A 168 9.89 -0.94 8.74
C VAL A 168 8.54 -0.89 8.03
N ASP A 169 7.78 -1.99 8.05
CA ASP A 169 6.43 -2.04 7.47
C ASP A 169 5.46 -1.14 8.25
N ALA A 170 5.60 -1.10 9.58
CA ALA A 170 4.84 -0.21 10.43
C ALA A 170 5.15 1.27 10.15
N ALA A 171 6.43 1.61 9.97
CA ALA A 171 6.90 2.96 9.66
C ALA A 171 6.48 3.42 8.24
N LEU A 172 6.57 2.53 7.24
CA LEU A 172 6.10 2.80 5.88
C LEU A 172 4.58 2.94 5.83
N GLY A 173 3.85 2.11 6.58
CA GLY A 173 2.40 2.12 6.67
C GLY A 173 1.74 2.21 5.29
N ALA A 174 0.78 3.13 5.14
CA ALA A 174 0.00 3.30 3.91
C ALA A 174 0.77 3.89 2.73
N ARG A 175 2.03 4.27 2.94
CA ARG A 175 2.85 4.95 1.93
C ARG A 175 3.50 3.97 0.95
N SER A 176 3.67 2.72 1.37
CA SER A 176 4.10 1.63 0.49
C SER A 176 2.90 0.80 0.04
N LYS A 177 2.63 0.81 -1.28
CA LYS A 177 1.54 0.03 -1.90
C LYS A 177 1.91 -1.43 -2.12
N LEU A 178 3.20 -1.72 -2.32
CA LEU A 178 3.71 -3.03 -2.66
C LEU A 178 4.94 -3.34 -1.80
N VAL A 179 5.02 -4.57 -1.30
CA VAL A 179 6.17 -5.07 -0.55
C VAL A 179 7.04 -5.98 -1.42
N LEU A 180 8.34 -6.00 -1.15
CA LEU A 180 9.29 -6.89 -1.83
C LEU A 180 9.53 -8.12 -0.96
N LEU A 181 8.88 -9.25 -1.26
CA LEU A 181 8.93 -10.43 -0.40
C LEU A 181 10.31 -11.10 -0.41
N HIS A 182 11.00 -11.08 -1.55
CA HIS A 182 12.39 -11.53 -1.66
C HIS A 182 13.37 -10.65 -0.87
N GLY A 183 12.98 -9.40 -0.60
CA GLY A 183 13.82 -8.43 0.07
C GLY A 183 13.95 -8.62 1.59
N TYR A 184 13.16 -9.51 2.16
CA TYR A 184 13.23 -9.84 3.57
C TYR A 184 14.36 -10.84 3.88
N VAL A 185 14.98 -10.61 5.03
CA VAL A 185 15.92 -11.50 5.70
C VAL A 185 15.22 -12.03 6.95
N TRP A 186 15.15 -13.36 7.06
CA TRP A 186 14.56 -14.04 8.20
C TRP A 186 15.67 -14.47 9.15
N GLU A 187 15.74 -13.85 10.32
CA GLU A 187 16.79 -14.08 11.31
C GLU A 187 16.15 -14.22 12.70
N ASN A 188 16.45 -15.31 13.41
CA ASN A 188 15.99 -15.57 14.79
C ASN A 188 14.46 -15.42 15.03
N GLY A 189 13.63 -15.71 14.02
CA GLY A 189 12.16 -15.57 14.13
C GLY A 189 11.64 -14.14 13.96
N GLU A 190 12.51 -13.22 13.57
CA GLU A 190 12.22 -11.83 13.24
C GLU A 190 12.49 -11.54 11.75
N LEU A 191 11.90 -10.43 11.27
CA LEU A 191 11.97 -10.01 9.89
C LEU A 191 12.75 -8.72 9.75
N TYR A 192 13.74 -8.75 8.86
CA TYR A 192 14.58 -7.62 8.51
C TYR A 192 14.52 -7.36 7.01
N TYR A 193 14.77 -6.13 6.58
CA TYR A 193 14.95 -5.77 5.18
C TYR A 193 16.43 -5.64 4.86
N SER A 194 16.84 -6.20 3.72
CA SER A 194 18.19 -5.98 3.22
C SER A 194 18.39 -4.51 2.78
N PRO A 195 19.61 -3.96 2.88
CA PRO A 195 19.96 -2.62 2.37
C PRO A 195 19.52 -2.37 0.93
N ARG A 196 19.72 -3.38 0.06
CA ARG A 196 19.34 -3.31 -1.35
C ARG A 196 17.83 -3.17 -1.53
N SER A 197 17.06 -3.85 -0.70
CA SER A 197 15.59 -3.80 -0.73
C SER A 197 15.06 -2.48 -0.19
N LEU A 198 15.67 -1.94 0.88
CA LEU A 198 15.34 -0.60 1.38
C LEU A 198 15.56 0.45 0.29
N LYS A 199 16.70 0.38 -0.41
CA LYS A 199 17.00 1.27 -1.55
C LYS A 199 15.99 1.11 -2.68
N ALA A 200 15.58 -0.12 -3.02
CA ALA A 200 14.57 -0.38 -4.04
C ALA A 200 13.18 0.16 -3.66
N LEU A 201 12.85 0.16 -2.37
CA LEU A 201 11.62 0.75 -1.82
C LEU A 201 11.68 2.28 -1.71
N GLY A 202 12.79 2.93 -2.10
CA GLY A 202 12.94 4.39 -1.99
C GLY A 202 13.11 4.88 -0.55
N VAL A 203 13.56 3.99 0.34
CA VAL A 203 13.92 4.31 1.72
C VAL A 203 15.32 4.89 1.76
N LEU A 204 15.46 6.00 2.46
CA LEU A 204 16.65 6.82 2.56
C LEU A 204 16.97 7.09 4.04
N LYS A 205 18.25 7.33 4.32
CA LYS A 205 18.75 7.71 5.64
C LYS A 205 19.08 9.19 5.63
N ALA A 206 18.61 9.94 6.61
CA ALA A 206 19.15 11.27 6.89
C ALA A 206 19.79 11.28 8.28
N VAL A 207 20.79 12.12 8.48
CA VAL A 207 21.43 12.29 9.80
C VAL A 207 21.19 13.72 10.24
N GLU A 208 20.56 13.88 11.40
CA GLU A 208 20.41 15.20 12.04
C GLU A 208 21.72 15.66 12.66
N ALA A 209 21.83 16.97 12.97
CA ALA A 209 22.99 17.54 13.62
C ALA A 209 23.34 16.84 14.96
N ASP A 210 22.33 16.25 15.61
CA ASP A 210 22.45 15.51 16.86
C ASP A 210 22.97 14.06 16.69
N GLY A 211 23.31 13.65 15.45
CA GLY A 211 23.77 12.29 15.13
C GLY A 211 22.66 11.24 15.04
N ARG A 212 21.40 11.63 15.24
CA ARG A 212 20.24 10.73 15.12
C ARG A 212 19.98 10.36 13.67
N GLU A 213 19.74 9.08 13.42
CA GLU A 213 19.38 8.58 12.10
C GLU A 213 17.87 8.71 11.87
N LEU A 214 17.50 9.37 10.78
CA LEU A 214 16.13 9.53 10.33
C LEU A 214 15.82 8.57 9.21
N PHE A 215 14.65 7.94 9.30
CA PHE A 215 14.07 7.11 8.27
C PHE A 215 13.26 7.98 7.32
N VAL A 216 13.78 8.19 6.11
CA VAL A 216 13.21 9.10 5.11
C VAL A 216 12.65 8.29 3.94
N HIS A 217 11.53 8.73 3.39
CA HIS A 217 10.91 8.10 2.23
C HIS A 217 10.50 9.14 1.19
N THR A 218 10.54 8.74 -0.08
CA THR A 218 10.12 9.61 -1.19
C THR A 218 8.60 9.58 -1.33
N THR A 219 7.94 10.71 -1.13
CA THR A 219 6.49 10.87 -1.29
C THR A 219 6.15 11.56 -2.60
N LEU A 220 5.30 10.93 -3.41
CA LEU A 220 4.71 11.53 -4.60
C LEU A 220 3.34 12.11 -4.24
N HIS A 221 3.02 13.34 -4.62
CA HIS A 221 1.71 13.95 -4.33
C HIS A 221 0.78 13.87 -5.54
N TRP A 222 -0.53 13.96 -5.30
CA TRP A 222 -1.57 13.76 -6.32
C TRP A 222 -1.46 14.67 -7.55
N VAL A 223 -1.28 15.99 -7.35
CA VAL A 223 -1.31 16.99 -8.44
C VAL A 223 0.08 17.49 -8.82
N SER A 224 1.00 17.55 -7.86
CA SER A 224 2.31 18.18 -8.03
C SER A 224 3.41 17.30 -7.48
N THR A 225 4.60 17.44 -8.06
CA THR A 225 5.83 16.89 -7.48
C THR A 225 6.54 18.05 -6.79
N PRO A 226 6.32 18.28 -5.47
CA PRO A 226 6.99 19.37 -4.77
C PRO A 226 8.52 19.27 -4.87
N HIS A 227 9.22 20.40 -4.75
CA HIS A 227 10.68 20.42 -4.80
C HIS A 227 11.34 19.61 -3.68
N ASN A 228 10.65 19.42 -2.55
CA ASN A 228 11.03 18.53 -1.44
C ASN A 228 10.05 17.36 -1.33
N ASN A 229 10.33 16.26 -2.02
CA ASN A 229 9.53 15.02 -1.98
C ASN A 229 9.94 14.07 -0.86
N LEU A 230 10.71 14.54 0.13
CA LEU A 230 11.32 13.70 1.14
C LEU A 230 10.66 13.95 2.49
N THR A 231 10.07 12.89 3.04
CA THR A 231 9.36 12.94 4.32
C THR A 231 10.05 12.01 5.30
N VAL A 232 10.33 12.53 6.49
CA VAL A 232 10.80 11.73 7.64
C VAL A 232 9.61 10.95 8.19
N LEU A 233 9.73 9.63 8.26
CA LEU A 233 8.68 8.73 8.75
C LEU A 233 8.98 8.16 10.14
N GLY A 234 10.22 8.29 10.60
CA GLY A 234 10.65 7.71 11.86
C GLY A 234 12.11 7.97 12.18
N THR A 235 12.50 7.57 13.37
CA THR A 235 13.90 7.56 13.83
C THR A 235 14.41 6.13 13.84
N GLY A 236 15.60 5.92 13.27
CA GLY A 236 16.31 4.66 13.35
C GLY A 236 17.06 4.55 14.67
N GLU A 237 16.82 3.46 15.41
CA GLU A 237 17.58 3.10 16.61
C GLU A 237 18.13 1.69 16.37
N ASP A 238 19.45 1.58 16.25
CA ASP A 238 20.17 0.37 15.84
C ASP A 238 19.64 -0.28 14.55
N ARG A 239 18.95 -1.41 14.65
CA ARG A 239 18.32 -2.13 13.53
C ARG A 239 16.82 -1.88 13.44
N ARG A 240 16.20 -1.11 14.34
CA ARG A 240 14.75 -0.87 14.41
C ARG A 240 14.39 0.53 13.95
N VAL A 241 13.14 0.70 13.52
CA VAL A 241 12.59 2.00 13.10
C VAL A 241 11.40 2.33 13.98
N LYS A 242 11.47 3.45 14.70
CA LYS A 242 10.36 3.97 15.50
C LYS A 242 9.58 5.00 14.66
N PRO A 243 8.27 4.80 14.44
CA PRO A 243 7.47 5.76 13.70
C PRO A 243 7.39 7.12 14.42
N THR A 244 7.56 8.21 13.68
CA THR A 244 7.50 9.60 14.20
C THR A 244 6.48 10.41 13.40
N THR A 245 6.06 11.56 13.94
CA THR A 245 5.26 12.53 13.20
C THR A 245 5.99 12.98 11.94
N GLU A 246 5.25 13.08 10.83
CA GLU A 246 5.81 13.43 9.53
C GLU A 246 6.39 14.84 9.55
N CYS A 247 7.64 14.97 9.12
CA CYS A 247 8.31 16.25 8.94
C CYS A 247 9.05 16.28 7.59
N PRO A 248 9.13 17.44 6.92
CA PRO A 248 9.94 17.58 5.72
C PRO A 248 11.44 17.39 6.05
N CYS A 249 12.16 16.68 5.19
CA CYS A 249 13.61 16.49 5.36
C CYS A 249 14.38 17.61 4.65
N SER A 250 15.27 18.28 5.39
CA SER A 250 16.24 19.27 4.86
C SER A 250 17.70 18.81 4.97
N SER A 251 17.95 17.67 5.60
CA SER A 251 19.29 17.15 5.90
C SER A 251 19.94 16.41 4.72
N ILE A 252 21.23 16.12 4.85
CA ILE A 252 21.99 15.32 3.88
C ILE A 252 21.45 13.89 3.87
N ILE A 253 21.20 13.39 2.67
CA ILE A 253 20.59 12.08 2.45
C ILE A 253 21.68 11.07 2.06
N THR A 254 21.63 9.93 2.70
CA THR A 254 22.47 8.75 2.46
C THR A 254 21.60 7.51 2.37
N PHE A 255 22.19 6.35 2.10
CA PHE A 255 21.49 5.06 2.15
C PHE A 255 21.82 4.34 3.45
N PHE A 256 20.94 3.41 3.86
CA PHE A 256 21.27 2.48 4.93
C PHE A 256 22.16 1.36 4.38
N ASP A 257 23.29 1.11 5.03
CA ASP A 257 24.21 0.01 4.70
C ASP A 257 23.95 -1.25 5.53
N ARG A 258 23.01 -1.18 6.48
CA ARG A 258 22.64 -2.26 7.40
C ARG A 258 21.19 -2.70 7.23
N GLU A 259 20.90 -3.91 7.69
CA GLU A 259 19.55 -4.46 7.69
C GLU A 259 18.68 -3.81 8.77
N LEU A 260 17.46 -3.42 8.41
CA LEU A 260 16.49 -2.79 9.32
C LEU A 260 15.21 -3.61 9.43
N GLY A 261 14.67 -3.73 10.64
CA GLY A 261 13.45 -4.48 10.93
C GLY A 261 13.41 -4.92 12.39
N GLY A 262 12.91 -6.13 12.62
CA GLY A 262 12.63 -6.65 13.95
C GLY A 262 11.19 -6.38 14.38
N ASN A 263 10.81 -6.92 15.54
CA ASN A 263 9.46 -6.73 16.06
C ASN A 263 9.19 -5.23 16.27
N ALA A 264 8.06 -4.74 15.76
CA ALA A 264 7.56 -3.43 16.14
C ALA A 264 7.24 -3.53 17.62
N VAL A 265 8.05 -2.92 18.47
CA VAL A 265 7.74 -2.80 19.90
C VAL A 265 6.42 -2.02 19.95
N ASP A 266 5.34 -2.67 20.36
CA ASP A 266 4.16 -1.96 20.82
C ASP A 266 4.70 -0.93 21.81
N ALA A 267 4.41 0.34 21.57
CA ALA A 267 4.74 1.38 22.53
C ALA A 267 3.86 1.17 23.78
N GLU A 268 4.09 0.09 24.52
CA GLU A 268 3.84 0.08 25.95
C GLU A 268 4.71 1.20 26.50
N CYS A 269 4.02 2.21 27.00
CA CYS A 269 4.57 3.34 27.69
C CYS A 269 5.45 2.80 28.83
N TYR A 270 6.77 2.74 28.61
CA TYR A 270 7.73 2.66 29.71
C TYR A 270 7.68 4.00 30.44
N ILE A 271 6.73 4.14 31.37
CA ILE A 271 6.81 5.12 32.45
C ILE A 271 7.60 4.42 33.57
N GLY A 272 8.92 4.46 33.45
CA GLY A 272 9.84 4.06 34.51
C GLY A 272 10.62 5.27 34.97
N GLY A 273 10.13 5.95 36.01
CA GLY A 273 10.85 7.05 36.66
C GLY A 273 9.97 8.07 37.38
N THR A 274 9.28 7.61 38.43
CA THR A 274 8.87 8.38 39.62
C THR A 274 8.12 9.72 39.40
N LEU A 275 6.80 9.72 39.63
CA LEU A 275 6.06 10.94 40.00
C LEU A 275 4.94 10.62 41.01
N LEU A 276 4.95 11.42 42.08
CA LEU A 276 3.88 11.57 43.07
C LEU A 276 2.56 11.99 42.41
N PRO A 277 1.40 11.68 43.03
CA PRO A 277 0.12 11.80 42.39
C PRO A 277 -0.37 13.26 42.37
N GLN A 278 -0.61 13.80 41.17
CA GLN A 278 -1.57 14.89 41.02
C GLN A 278 -2.76 14.38 40.21
N THR A 279 -3.81 14.07 40.96
CA THR A 279 -5.16 13.84 40.47
C THR A 279 -5.75 15.14 39.94
N ASN A 280 -6.34 15.10 38.74
CA ASN A 280 -7.38 16.04 38.35
C ASN A 280 -8.62 15.26 37.89
N GLY A 281 -9.64 15.26 38.76
CA GLY A 281 -11.01 15.67 38.45
C GLY A 281 -11.93 14.82 37.59
N ASP A 282 -11.47 14.01 36.62
CA ASP A 282 -12.39 13.26 35.76
C ASP A 282 -11.76 11.96 35.24
N GLY A 283 -12.18 10.84 35.81
CA GLY A 283 -11.66 9.50 35.53
C GLY A 283 -12.00 8.97 34.14
N ARG A 284 -11.35 9.49 33.09
CA ARG A 284 -11.47 8.98 31.72
C ARG A 284 -10.10 8.68 31.12
N TRP A 285 -9.88 7.42 30.75
CA TRP A 285 -8.72 6.97 30.00
C TRP A 285 -8.79 7.51 28.56
N CYS A 286 -7.86 8.38 28.18
CA CYS A 286 -7.72 8.87 26.82
C CYS A 286 -6.66 8.04 26.07
N CYS A 287 -7.08 7.09 25.24
CA CYS A 287 -6.27 6.65 24.10
C CYS A 287 -6.20 7.83 23.11
N GLY A 288 -4.99 8.37 22.91
CA GLY A 288 -4.73 9.58 22.14
C GLY A 288 -5.32 9.55 20.73
N LYS A 289 -6.35 10.38 20.52
CA LYS A 289 -6.70 10.88 19.18
C LYS A 289 -5.51 11.69 18.66
N ARG A 290 -5.13 11.44 17.40
CA ARG A 290 -4.18 12.26 16.63
C ARG A 290 -4.80 13.64 16.42
N GLN A 291 -4.56 14.54 17.37
CA GLN A 291 -5.11 15.90 17.34
C GLN A 291 -4.21 16.78 16.48
N SER A 292 -4.83 17.38 15.46
CA SER A 292 -4.22 18.38 14.59
C SER A 292 -3.98 19.65 15.40
N GLU A 293 -2.73 19.90 15.79
CA GLU A 293 -2.30 21.22 16.23
C GLU A 293 -1.57 21.89 15.07
N ARG A 294 -2.21 22.95 14.57
CA ARG A 294 -1.57 23.97 13.74
C ARG A 294 -0.58 24.73 14.62
N VAL A 295 0.71 24.51 14.43
CA VAL A 295 1.72 25.46 14.90
C VAL A 295 1.84 26.56 13.84
N CYS A 296 1.35 27.75 14.18
CA CYS A 296 1.61 28.98 13.46
C CYS A 296 3.10 29.33 13.63
N CYS A 297 3.86 29.37 12.54
CA CYS A 297 5.12 30.10 12.52
C CYS A 297 4.83 31.52 12.01
N SER A 298 4.81 32.50 12.92
CA SER A 298 4.88 33.93 12.55
C SER A 298 6.27 34.25 11.98
N PRO A 299 6.37 35.15 10.98
CA PRO A 299 7.66 35.57 10.43
C PRO A 299 8.16 36.79 11.20
N GLU A 300 9.23 36.62 12.00
CA GLU A 300 10.10 37.75 12.32
C GLU A 300 11.19 37.84 11.25
N ALA A 301 11.06 38.87 10.42
CA ALA A 301 12.05 39.27 9.46
C ALA A 301 13.19 40.00 10.18
N THR A 302 14.42 39.58 9.95
CA THR A 302 15.57 40.49 10.10
C THR A 302 16.56 40.23 8.96
N SER A 303 16.98 41.35 8.39
CA SER A 303 17.72 41.61 7.15
C SER A 303 19.02 40.81 6.93
N GLY A 304 19.32 40.52 5.65
CA GLY A 304 20.53 39.83 5.12
C GLY A 304 21.86 40.59 5.30
N PRO A 305 22.89 40.48 4.41
CA PRO A 305 23.00 39.87 3.07
C PRO A 305 24.04 38.70 3.04
N THR A 306 24.33 37.92 1.98
CA THR A 306 24.73 38.23 0.59
C THR A 306 24.62 36.96 -0.27
N GLN A 307 24.20 37.11 -1.52
CA GLN A 307 24.19 36.03 -2.51
C GLN A 307 25.61 35.69 -3.02
N ILE A 308 25.98 34.42 -2.99
CA ILE A 308 27.07 33.88 -3.81
C ILE A 308 26.48 33.07 -4.95
N LYS A 309 26.64 33.61 -6.15
CA LYS A 309 26.15 33.10 -7.44
C LYS A 309 27.14 32.03 -7.93
N ILE A 310 26.84 30.74 -7.73
CA ILE A 310 27.65 29.66 -8.32
C ILE A 310 27.17 29.39 -9.75
N ARG A 311 28.04 29.74 -10.70
CA ARG A 311 27.86 29.58 -12.15
C ARG A 311 28.31 28.18 -12.55
N VAL A 312 27.37 27.30 -12.92
CA VAL A 312 27.70 25.99 -13.49
C VAL A 312 28.08 26.19 -14.97
N ARG A 313 29.34 25.89 -15.32
CA ARG A 313 29.79 25.72 -16.70
C ARG A 313 29.44 24.30 -17.14
N THR A 314 28.69 24.19 -18.23
CA THR A 314 28.54 22.96 -19.01
C THR A 314 29.82 22.68 -19.79
N LEU A 315 30.30 21.44 -19.69
CA LEU A 315 31.10 20.75 -20.70
C LEU A 315 30.31 19.50 -21.10
#